data_AF-A0A2V4AG69-F1
#
_entry.id   AF-A0A2V4AG69-F1
#
_cell.length_a   1.000
_cell.length_b   1.000
_cell.length_c   1.000
_cell.angle_alpha   90.00
_cell.angle_beta   90.00
_cell.angle_gamma   90.00
#
_symmetry.space_group_name_H-M   'P 1'
#
loop_
_entity.id
_entity.type
_entity.pdbx_description
1 polymer ?
#
loop_
_entity_poly.entity_id
_entity_poly.type
_entity_poly.pdbx_seq_one_letter_code
_entity_poly.pdbx_strand_id
1 'polypeptide(L)'
;MNEIKIKELKDVDIIKLASDFSKWQQKKKDELPYRINLIDEIGANENAHNRIFVKIISFEENGHFPFLRLFLNFLGDEFGKIKIVKPIFTVEKFRIDGLIRDVDGKYAIIIENKIHDAVDQENQIERYQSILKGRGYKESEIYTLYLTLKGGSPSENSFALNKRNSNYREINFKDDIIPLLEKHILPTCRVKDELLVSSIKQYIDHLNGILNQREIDFKMNKELTDSLLEELEINKATEKYEKLTKVDNALKEIENVASCLKEHYESVIKEELSDWKKKIKSDFINKDFVSNIDDTKNKKYFYLGIKLEYKEVEFSCSIGMDDYYSEPYYGITVRGCSKEEKNETIEEFIKDIAELKGFGESHRWYAYRRTKLENVITEYLEFCRKVIEKTVPLECTTSEQ
;
A
#
# COMPACT_ATOMS: atom_id res chain seq x y z
N MET A 1 41.04 25.61 19.72
CA MET A 1 41.05 24.47 18.78
C MET A 1 39.83 23.63 19.13
N ASN A 2 38.73 23.59 18.39
CA ASN A 2 38.57 23.67 16.94
C ASN A 2 37.45 24.66 16.56
N GLU A 3 37.80 25.65 15.75
CA GLU A 3 36.83 26.34 14.89
C GLU A 3 36.35 25.33 13.85
N ILE A 4 35.09 24.89 13.94
CA ILE A 4 34.42 24.25 12.82
C ILE A 4 34.09 25.38 11.84
N LYS A 5 35.02 25.64 10.92
CA LYS A 5 34.74 26.42 9.71
C LYS A 5 33.83 25.59 8.81
N ILE A 6 32.52 25.71 9.02
CA ILE A 6 31.54 25.43 7.97
C ILE A 6 31.73 26.55 6.95
N LYS A 7 32.48 26.23 5.89
CA LYS A 7 32.81 27.16 4.81
C LYS A 7 31.69 27.11 3.78
N GLU A 8 30.84 28.15 3.82
CA GLU A 8 30.11 28.77 2.72
C GLU A 8 29.83 27.90 1.48
N LEU A 9 28.70 27.19 1.49
CA LEU A 9 27.79 27.20 0.35
C LEU A 9 26.88 28.41 0.56
N LYS A 10 26.91 29.35 -0.38
CA LYS A 10 26.12 30.58 -0.35
C LYS A 10 24.63 30.25 -0.20
N ASP A 11 24.05 30.66 0.93
CA ASP A 11 22.65 30.99 1.22
C ASP A 11 21.60 30.63 0.16
N VAL A 12 21.50 29.34 -0.17
CA VAL A 12 20.25 28.77 -0.60
C VAL A 12 19.64 28.20 0.66
N ASP A 13 18.74 28.97 1.29
CA ASP A 13 17.88 28.43 2.32
C ASP A 13 17.20 27.19 1.70
N ILE A 14 17.55 25.99 2.17
CA ILE A 14 17.08 24.71 1.63
C ILE A 14 15.55 24.68 1.61
N ILE A 15 14.91 25.36 2.56
CA ILE A 15 13.45 25.51 2.61
C ILE A 15 12.97 26.39 1.45
N LYS A 16 13.69 27.48 1.15
CA LYS A 16 13.41 28.32 -0.02
C LYS A 16 13.62 27.54 -1.33
N LEU A 17 14.70 26.76 -1.47
CA LEU A 17 14.92 25.89 -2.63
C LEU A 17 13.80 24.89 -2.80
N ALA A 18 13.38 24.22 -1.72
CA ALA A 18 12.28 23.26 -1.75
C ALA A 18 10.95 23.95 -2.14
N SER A 19 10.70 25.15 -1.62
CA SER A 19 9.55 25.99 -1.98
C SER A 19 9.58 26.39 -3.46
N ASP A 20 10.71 26.90 -3.95
CA ASP A 20 10.85 27.37 -5.32
C ASP A 20 10.80 26.21 -6.32
N PHE A 21 11.42 25.07 -5.99
CA PHE A 21 11.27 23.82 -6.73
C PHE A 21 9.80 23.38 -6.80
N SER A 22 9.05 23.47 -5.70
CA SER A 22 7.62 23.14 -5.69
C SER A 22 6.81 24.07 -6.60
N LYS A 23 7.12 25.37 -6.62
CA LYS A 23 6.49 26.33 -7.54
C LYS A 23 6.83 26.05 -9.00
N TRP A 24 8.09 25.72 -9.31
CA TRP A 24 8.51 25.34 -10.65
C TRP A 24 7.78 24.08 -11.11
N GLN A 25 7.69 23.08 -10.25
CA GLN A 25 6.96 21.85 -10.53
C GLN A 25 5.48 22.15 -10.80
N GLN A 26 4.83 22.97 -9.98
CA GLN A 26 3.44 23.34 -10.20
C GLN A 26 3.24 24.09 -11.52
N LYS A 27 4.07 25.10 -11.81
CA LYS A 27 4.02 25.84 -13.07
C LYS A 27 4.17 24.92 -14.28
N LYS A 28 5.10 23.96 -14.21
CA LYS A 28 5.30 22.99 -15.28
C LYS A 28 4.12 22.04 -15.44
N LYS A 29 3.49 21.61 -14.35
CA LYS A 29 2.23 20.86 -14.39
C LYS A 29 1.11 21.67 -15.04
N ASP A 30 1.01 22.97 -14.75
CA ASP A 30 -0.01 23.85 -15.33
C ASP A 30 0.19 24.10 -16.84
N GLU A 31 1.42 23.94 -17.35
CA GLU A 31 1.73 23.99 -18.80
C GLU A 31 1.30 22.70 -19.53
N LEU A 32 1.03 21.60 -18.82
CA LEU A 32 0.62 20.34 -19.43
C LEU A 32 -0.88 20.37 -19.81
N PRO A 33 -1.27 19.75 -20.94
CA PRO A 33 -2.67 19.56 -21.25
C PRO A 33 -3.42 18.87 -20.12
N TYR A 34 -4.66 19.30 -19.85
CA TYR A 34 -5.53 18.64 -18.89
C TYR A 34 -5.67 17.16 -19.25
N ARG A 35 -5.36 16.30 -18.28
CA ARG A 35 -5.29 14.86 -18.47
C ARG A 35 -5.92 14.16 -17.29
N ILE A 36 -6.67 13.12 -17.61
CA ILE A 36 -7.24 12.21 -16.63
C ILE A 36 -6.82 10.80 -17.01
N ASN A 37 -6.35 10.04 -16.01
CA ASN A 37 -6.21 8.60 -16.11
C ASN A 37 -7.09 8.00 -15.02
N LEU A 38 -8.16 7.32 -15.41
CA LEU A 38 -9.15 6.83 -14.44
C LEU A 38 -8.54 5.81 -13.45
N ILE A 39 -7.47 5.13 -13.84
CA ILE A 39 -6.80 4.13 -13.01
C ILE A 39 -5.99 4.84 -11.90
N ASP A 40 -5.40 6.00 -12.18
CA ASP A 40 -4.75 6.85 -11.17
C ASP A 40 -5.78 7.31 -10.13
N GLU A 41 -6.91 7.84 -10.57
CA GLU A 41 -7.95 8.42 -9.70
C GLU A 41 -8.65 7.38 -8.80
N ILE A 42 -8.79 6.14 -9.28
CA ILE A 42 -9.42 5.05 -8.52
C ILE A 42 -8.44 4.44 -7.51
N GLY A 43 -7.13 4.64 -7.68
CA GLY A 43 -6.10 4.05 -6.82
C GLY A 43 -6.02 2.53 -7.01
N ALA A 44 -5.50 2.08 -8.16
CA ALA A 44 -5.31 0.66 -8.44
C ALA A 44 -4.37 0.01 -7.42
N ASN A 45 -4.90 -0.96 -6.67
CA ASN A 45 -4.11 -1.86 -5.82
C ASN A 45 -3.64 -3.09 -6.62
N GLU A 46 -2.84 -3.96 -6.00
CA GLU A 46 -2.31 -5.19 -6.61
C GLU A 46 -3.40 -6.06 -7.28
N ASN A 47 -4.55 -6.19 -6.61
CA ASN A 47 -5.69 -6.96 -7.14
C ASN A 47 -6.35 -6.26 -8.34
N ALA A 48 -6.36 -4.93 -8.38
CA ALA A 48 -6.80 -4.18 -9.55
C ALA A 48 -5.91 -4.47 -10.76
N HIS A 49 -4.58 -4.50 -10.60
CA HIS A 49 -3.66 -4.84 -11.69
C HIS A 49 -3.92 -6.23 -12.28
N ASN A 50 -4.13 -7.23 -11.42
CA ASN A 50 -4.51 -8.58 -11.88
C ASN A 50 -5.83 -8.57 -12.63
N ARG A 51 -6.87 -7.91 -12.10
CA ARG A 51 -8.18 -7.80 -12.77
C ARG A 51 -8.06 -7.16 -14.15
N ILE A 52 -7.33 -6.05 -14.27
CA ILE A 52 -7.14 -5.34 -15.53
C ILE A 52 -6.38 -6.21 -16.52
N PHE A 53 -5.21 -6.74 -16.14
CA PHE A 53 -4.37 -7.52 -17.04
C PHE A 53 -5.07 -8.80 -17.51
N VAL A 54 -5.64 -9.57 -16.57
CA VAL A 54 -6.41 -10.79 -16.88
C VAL A 54 -7.61 -10.47 -17.79
N LYS A 55 -8.30 -9.35 -17.56
CA LYS A 55 -9.41 -8.94 -18.42
C LYS A 55 -8.96 -8.60 -19.84
N ILE A 56 -7.83 -7.92 -20.01
CA ILE A 56 -7.25 -7.62 -21.33
C ILE A 56 -6.97 -8.92 -22.08
N ILE A 57 -6.18 -9.83 -21.50
CA ILE A 57 -5.79 -11.07 -22.20
C ILE A 57 -6.96 -12.05 -22.42
N SER A 58 -8.06 -11.89 -21.66
CA SER A 58 -9.30 -12.65 -21.85
C SER A 58 -10.14 -12.23 -23.06
N PHE A 59 -9.68 -11.26 -23.85
CA PHE A 59 -10.35 -10.84 -25.08
C PHE A 59 -10.64 -12.05 -25.99
N GLU A 60 -11.92 -12.23 -26.33
CA GLU A 60 -12.42 -13.34 -27.13
C GLU A 60 -12.98 -12.82 -28.46
N GLU A 61 -12.61 -13.48 -29.54
CA GLU A 61 -13.17 -13.27 -30.87
C GLU A 61 -13.48 -14.61 -31.52
N ASN A 62 -14.76 -14.89 -31.81
CA ASN A 62 -15.22 -16.10 -32.47
C ASN A 62 -14.72 -17.41 -31.79
N GLY A 63 -14.70 -17.45 -30.45
CA GLY A 63 -14.20 -18.59 -29.68
C GLY A 63 -12.68 -18.68 -29.60
N HIS A 64 -11.93 -17.70 -30.12
CA HIS A 64 -10.48 -17.62 -30.03
C HIS A 64 -10.04 -16.52 -29.06
N PHE A 65 -8.88 -16.71 -28.44
CA PHE A 65 -8.31 -15.79 -27.45
C PHE A 65 -7.00 -15.20 -27.98
N PRO A 66 -7.04 -14.25 -28.92
CA PRO A 66 -5.84 -13.79 -29.62
C PRO A 66 -4.84 -13.09 -28.69
N PHE A 67 -5.29 -12.37 -27.67
CA PHE A 67 -4.38 -11.69 -26.74
C PHE A 67 -3.70 -12.66 -25.78
N LEU A 68 -4.42 -13.67 -25.27
CA LEU A 68 -3.78 -14.78 -24.56
C LEU A 68 -2.76 -15.48 -25.46
N ARG A 69 -3.08 -15.73 -26.74
CA ARG A 69 -2.13 -16.36 -27.68
C ARG A 69 -0.89 -15.50 -27.89
N LEU A 70 -1.05 -14.18 -28.08
CA LEU A 70 0.07 -13.25 -28.18
C LEU A 70 0.93 -13.26 -26.93
N PHE A 71 0.31 -13.25 -25.75
CA PHE A 71 1.02 -13.32 -24.48
C PHE A 71 1.85 -14.59 -24.33
N LEU A 72 1.25 -15.75 -24.59
CA LEU A 72 1.96 -17.04 -24.49
C LEU A 72 3.08 -17.16 -25.52
N ASN A 73 2.88 -16.68 -26.74
CA ASN A 73 3.91 -16.63 -27.76
C ASN A 73 5.05 -15.66 -27.39
N PHE A 74 4.72 -14.51 -26.78
CA PHE A 74 5.69 -13.52 -26.30
C PHE A 74 6.59 -14.11 -25.21
N LEU A 75 6.01 -14.90 -24.30
CA LEU A 75 6.79 -15.69 -23.36
C LEU A 75 7.65 -16.75 -24.10
N GLY A 76 7.10 -17.47 -25.07
CA GLY A 76 7.85 -18.50 -25.77
C GLY A 76 8.13 -19.73 -24.88
N ASP A 77 9.19 -20.49 -25.18
CA ASP A 77 9.54 -21.75 -24.50
C ASP A 77 8.33 -22.69 -24.29
N GLU A 78 8.14 -23.22 -23.08
CA GLU A 78 7.03 -24.09 -22.72
C GLU A 78 5.68 -23.35 -22.72
N PHE A 79 5.66 -22.03 -22.49
CA PHE A 79 4.44 -21.22 -22.53
C PHE A 79 3.89 -21.10 -23.96
N GLY A 80 4.76 -20.86 -24.94
CA GLY A 80 4.38 -20.74 -26.35
C GLY A 80 3.84 -22.05 -26.97
N LYS A 81 4.11 -23.20 -26.33
CA LYS A 81 3.62 -24.52 -26.74
C LYS A 81 2.20 -24.82 -26.24
N ILE A 82 1.69 -24.02 -25.31
CA ILE A 82 0.35 -24.23 -24.72
C ILE A 82 -0.72 -24.11 -25.81
N LYS A 83 -1.56 -25.13 -25.91
CA LYS A 83 -2.72 -25.14 -26.79
C LYS A 83 -3.93 -24.59 -26.04
N ILE A 84 -4.38 -23.41 -26.43
CA ILE A 84 -5.58 -22.77 -25.89
C ILE A 84 -6.81 -23.43 -26.53
N VAL A 85 -7.67 -24.04 -25.71
CA VAL A 85 -8.93 -24.66 -26.16
C VAL A 85 -10.12 -23.91 -25.58
N LYS A 86 -10.29 -23.98 -24.25
CA LYS A 86 -11.41 -23.35 -23.53
C LYS A 86 -10.92 -22.75 -22.21
N PRO A 87 -10.14 -21.65 -22.27
CA PRO A 87 -9.58 -21.02 -21.09
C PRO A 87 -10.68 -20.41 -20.22
N ILE A 88 -10.53 -20.60 -18.92
CA ILE A 88 -11.26 -19.91 -17.85
C ILE A 88 -10.25 -19.01 -17.14
N PHE A 89 -10.64 -17.75 -17.02
CA PHE A 89 -9.88 -16.71 -16.32
C PHE A 89 -10.53 -16.44 -14.97
N THR A 90 -9.75 -16.48 -13.91
CA THR A 90 -10.20 -16.14 -12.55
C THR A 90 -9.15 -15.29 -11.85
N VAL A 91 -9.62 -14.37 -11.01
CA VAL A 91 -8.80 -13.48 -10.19
C VAL A 91 -9.20 -13.70 -8.73
N GLU A 92 -8.22 -13.73 -7.83
CA GLU A 92 -8.39 -13.96 -6.38
C GLU A 92 -9.12 -15.27 -6.03
N LYS A 93 -9.04 -16.29 -6.90
CA LYS A 93 -9.69 -17.58 -6.67
C LYS A 93 -8.72 -18.57 -6.05
N PHE A 94 -9.14 -19.24 -4.97
CA PHE A 94 -8.30 -20.14 -4.17
C PHE A 94 -7.08 -19.44 -3.54
N ARG A 95 -7.21 -18.12 -3.29
CA ARG A 95 -6.11 -17.24 -2.88
C ARG A 95 -4.99 -17.13 -3.92
N ILE A 96 -5.27 -17.50 -5.18
CA ILE A 96 -4.37 -17.28 -6.31
C ILE A 96 -4.78 -15.95 -6.95
N ASP A 97 -3.81 -15.05 -7.04
CA ASP A 97 -3.89 -13.73 -7.64
C ASP A 97 -4.54 -13.73 -9.03
N GLY A 98 -3.90 -14.39 -10.00
CA GLY A 98 -4.47 -14.65 -11.32
C GLY A 98 -4.33 -16.13 -11.67
N LEU A 99 -5.40 -16.71 -12.22
CA LEU A 99 -5.41 -18.10 -12.66
C LEU A 99 -6.10 -18.23 -14.02
N ILE A 100 -5.36 -18.78 -14.99
CA ILE A 100 -5.88 -19.16 -16.30
C ILE A 100 -5.83 -20.68 -16.37
N ARG A 101 -6.96 -21.34 -16.58
CA ARG A 101 -7.03 -22.79 -16.66
C ARG A 101 -7.90 -23.23 -17.80
N ASP A 102 -7.57 -24.33 -18.44
CA ASP A 102 -8.44 -24.86 -19.48
C ASP A 102 -9.44 -25.88 -18.88
N VAL A 103 -10.69 -25.84 -19.34
CA VAL A 103 -11.72 -26.84 -18.95
C VAL A 103 -11.46 -28.17 -19.62
N ASP A 104 -11.07 -28.11 -20.90
CA ASP A 104 -10.92 -29.25 -21.79
C ASP A 104 -9.43 -29.52 -22.09
N GLY A 105 -8.55 -28.59 -21.72
CA GLY A 105 -7.10 -28.65 -21.90
C GLY A 105 -6.31 -29.09 -20.66
N LYS A 106 -5.02 -29.30 -20.87
CA LYS A 106 -4.06 -29.79 -19.87
C LYS A 106 -3.08 -28.69 -19.45
N TYR A 107 -3.61 -27.56 -18.99
CA TYR A 107 -2.76 -26.53 -18.39
C TYR A 107 -3.48 -25.68 -17.34
N ALA A 108 -2.68 -25.16 -16.41
CA ALA A 108 -3.06 -24.11 -15.48
C ALA A 108 -1.90 -23.11 -15.34
N ILE A 109 -2.14 -21.82 -15.57
CA ILE A 109 -1.17 -20.74 -15.46
C ILE A 109 -1.53 -19.91 -14.24
N ILE A 110 -0.64 -19.92 -13.26
CA ILE A 110 -0.65 -19.04 -12.09
C ILE A 110 0.05 -17.75 -12.49
N ILE A 111 -0.57 -16.61 -12.17
CA ILE A 111 0.05 -15.28 -12.20
C ILE A 111 0.08 -14.82 -10.74
N GLU A 112 1.25 -14.81 -10.14
CA GLU A 112 1.49 -14.19 -8.82
C GLU A 112 1.99 -12.77 -9.06
N ASN A 113 1.19 -11.78 -8.68
CA ASN A 113 1.54 -10.37 -8.87
C ASN A 113 2.31 -9.88 -7.64
N LYS A 114 3.28 -9.00 -7.89
CA LYS A 114 4.12 -8.31 -6.89
C LYS A 114 4.44 -6.88 -7.35
N ILE A 115 3.50 -6.23 -8.05
CA ILE A 115 3.72 -4.90 -8.63
C ILE A 115 4.08 -3.82 -7.60
N HIS A 116 3.64 -3.96 -6.34
CA HIS A 116 3.95 -3.02 -5.26
C HIS A 116 4.97 -3.58 -4.26
N ASP A 117 5.82 -4.51 -4.68
CA ASP A 117 6.81 -5.17 -3.80
C ASP A 117 6.16 -5.76 -2.54
N ALA A 118 4.97 -6.34 -2.70
CA ALA A 118 4.24 -6.97 -1.61
C ALA A 118 5.08 -8.08 -0.99
N VAL A 119 5.07 -8.15 0.36
CA VAL A 119 5.91 -9.10 1.10
C VAL A 119 5.54 -10.53 0.70
N ASP A 120 6.56 -11.29 0.35
CA ASP A 120 6.48 -12.72 0.09
C ASP A 120 5.88 -13.48 1.26
N GLN A 121 4.91 -14.36 0.97
CA GLN A 121 4.40 -15.30 1.96
C GLN A 121 5.16 -16.63 1.87
N GLU A 122 5.35 -17.27 3.02
CA GLU A 122 6.06 -18.55 3.10
C GLU A 122 5.38 -19.64 2.26
N ASN A 123 6.17 -20.31 1.40
CA ASN A 123 5.74 -21.38 0.50
C ASN A 123 4.51 -21.04 -0.37
N GLN A 124 4.31 -19.76 -0.72
CA GLN A 124 3.08 -19.28 -1.36
C GLN A 124 2.83 -19.97 -2.71
N ILE A 125 3.82 -19.98 -3.58
CA ILE A 125 3.73 -20.59 -4.91
C ILE A 125 3.50 -22.10 -4.81
N GLU A 126 4.14 -22.77 -3.85
CA GLU A 126 4.02 -24.21 -3.65
C GLU A 126 2.61 -24.61 -3.21
N ARG A 127 1.99 -23.79 -2.35
CA ARG A 127 0.60 -23.97 -1.94
C ARG A 127 -0.32 -23.90 -3.15
N TYR A 128 -0.11 -22.95 -4.07
CA TYR A 128 -0.92 -22.86 -5.28
C TYR A 128 -0.75 -24.07 -6.20
N GLN A 129 0.49 -24.50 -6.42
CA GLN A 129 0.76 -25.71 -7.19
C GLN A 129 0.10 -26.93 -6.55
N SER A 130 0.13 -27.05 -5.22
CA SER A 130 -0.52 -28.15 -4.47
C SER A 130 -2.04 -28.12 -4.61
N ILE A 131 -2.66 -26.93 -4.56
CA ILE A 131 -4.09 -26.71 -4.78
C ILE A 131 -4.53 -27.18 -6.17
N LEU A 132 -3.68 -26.97 -7.19
CA LEU A 132 -3.93 -27.40 -8.56
C LEU A 132 -3.66 -28.90 -8.75
N LYS A 133 -2.62 -29.46 -8.14
CA LYS A 133 -2.35 -30.92 -8.12
C LYS A 133 -3.54 -31.67 -7.51
N GLY A 134 -4.08 -31.18 -6.39
CA GLY A 134 -5.30 -31.73 -5.77
C GLY A 134 -6.57 -31.60 -6.63
N ARG A 135 -6.53 -30.81 -7.71
CA ARG A 135 -7.60 -30.66 -8.70
C ARG A 135 -7.35 -31.46 -9.98
N GLY A 136 -6.32 -32.29 -10.01
CA GLY A 136 -6.03 -33.22 -11.11
C GLY A 136 -5.02 -32.72 -12.14
N TYR A 137 -4.41 -31.54 -11.96
CA TYR A 137 -3.34 -31.06 -12.84
C TYR A 137 -2.02 -31.75 -12.51
N LYS A 138 -1.29 -32.19 -13.53
CA LYS A 138 0.09 -32.69 -13.37
C LYS A 138 1.06 -31.52 -13.20
N GLU A 139 2.21 -31.79 -12.61
CA GLU A 139 3.25 -30.77 -12.43
C GLU A 139 3.71 -30.16 -13.76
N SER A 140 3.85 -30.98 -14.81
CA SER A 140 4.18 -30.53 -16.16
C SER A 140 3.10 -29.67 -16.82
N GLU A 141 1.88 -29.65 -16.27
CA GLU A 141 0.72 -28.89 -16.76
C GLU A 141 0.51 -27.60 -15.97
N ILE A 142 1.26 -27.40 -14.87
CA ILE A 142 1.18 -26.19 -14.05
C ILE A 142 2.32 -25.27 -14.44
N TYR A 143 1.95 -24.04 -14.80
CA TYR A 143 2.84 -22.95 -15.15
C TYR A 143 2.71 -21.83 -14.13
N THR A 144 3.83 -21.20 -13.78
CA THR A 144 3.86 -20.13 -12.79
C THR A 144 4.60 -18.94 -13.36
N LEU A 145 3.93 -17.79 -13.35
CA LEU A 145 4.50 -16.49 -13.66
C LEU A 145 4.60 -15.68 -12.37
N TYR A 146 5.82 -15.25 -12.05
CA TYR A 146 6.09 -14.32 -10.97
C TYR A 146 6.27 -12.92 -11.57
N LEU A 147 5.29 -12.05 -11.34
CA LEU A 147 5.14 -10.78 -12.06
C LEU A 147 5.45 -9.59 -11.13
N THR A 148 6.60 -8.95 -11.34
CA THR A 148 7.08 -7.80 -10.56
C THR A 148 6.96 -6.48 -11.34
N LEU A 149 7.22 -5.33 -10.72
CA LEU A 149 7.20 -4.05 -11.43
C LEU A 149 8.42 -3.87 -12.37
N LYS A 150 9.64 -4.09 -11.86
CA LYS A 150 10.92 -3.78 -12.55
C LYS A 150 11.92 -4.96 -12.58
N GLY A 151 11.43 -6.18 -12.36
CA GLY A 151 12.27 -7.37 -12.18
C GLY A 151 12.49 -7.71 -10.72
N GLY A 152 12.92 -8.94 -10.46
CA GLY A 152 13.09 -9.49 -9.12
C GLY A 152 12.64 -10.94 -9.07
N SER A 153 13.15 -11.66 -8.08
CA SER A 153 12.84 -13.07 -7.84
C SER A 153 12.13 -13.21 -6.49
N PRO A 154 11.29 -14.24 -6.29
CA PRO A 154 10.78 -14.57 -4.97
C PRO A 154 11.95 -14.96 -4.06
N SER A 155 11.79 -14.64 -2.78
CA SER A 155 12.68 -15.10 -1.72
C SER A 155 12.73 -16.64 -1.64
N GLU A 156 13.85 -17.20 -1.16
CA GLU A 156 14.00 -18.66 -0.99
C GLU A 156 12.91 -19.28 -0.10
N ASN A 157 12.42 -18.52 0.88
CA ASN A 157 11.34 -18.95 1.77
C ASN A 157 9.96 -18.95 1.08
N SER A 158 9.79 -18.17 0.01
CA SER A 158 8.56 -18.09 -0.77
C SER A 158 8.54 -19.17 -1.85
N PHE A 159 9.65 -19.31 -2.59
CA PHE A 159 9.82 -20.34 -3.61
C PHE A 159 11.28 -20.69 -3.86
N ALA A 160 11.69 -21.84 -3.32
CA ALA A 160 13.07 -22.31 -3.35
C ALA A 160 13.59 -22.53 -4.78
N LEU A 161 14.84 -22.16 -5.04
CA LEU A 161 15.47 -22.26 -6.37
C LEU A 161 15.37 -23.67 -6.97
N ASN A 162 15.53 -24.71 -6.16
CA ASN A 162 15.48 -26.11 -6.60
C ASN A 162 14.09 -26.59 -7.05
N LYS A 163 13.04 -25.78 -6.83
CA LYS A 163 11.66 -26.05 -7.26
C LYS A 163 11.29 -25.31 -8.55
N ARG A 164 12.17 -24.42 -9.04
CA ARG A 164 11.98 -23.70 -10.30
C ARG A 164 12.32 -24.64 -11.46
N ASN A 165 11.34 -24.88 -12.33
CA ASN A 165 11.47 -25.72 -13.52
C ASN A 165 11.16 -24.90 -14.78
N SER A 166 11.13 -25.55 -15.95
CA SER A 166 10.87 -24.88 -17.24
C SER A 166 9.49 -24.21 -17.35
N ASN A 167 8.55 -24.55 -16.47
CA ASN A 167 7.20 -23.98 -16.43
C ASN A 167 7.10 -22.77 -15.48
N TYR A 168 8.18 -22.41 -14.80
CA TYR A 168 8.28 -21.22 -13.97
C TYR A 168 8.98 -20.10 -14.74
N ARG A 169 8.50 -18.87 -14.60
CA ARG A 169 9.19 -17.69 -15.14
C ARG A 169 8.97 -16.43 -14.32
N GLU A 170 10.05 -15.68 -14.18
CA GLU A 170 10.06 -14.30 -13.68
C GLU A 170 9.82 -13.36 -14.85
N ILE A 171 8.80 -12.54 -14.73
CA ILE A 171 8.46 -11.50 -15.69
C ILE A 171 8.21 -10.19 -14.94
N ASN A 172 8.19 -9.08 -15.66
CA ASN A 172 7.92 -7.79 -15.06
C ASN A 172 7.10 -6.85 -15.94
N PHE A 173 6.45 -5.88 -15.31
CA PHE A 173 5.62 -4.93 -16.03
C PHE A 173 6.43 -4.07 -17.00
N LYS A 174 7.61 -3.60 -16.58
CA LYS A 174 8.45 -2.69 -17.35
C LYS A 174 8.96 -3.29 -18.65
N ASP A 175 9.55 -4.49 -18.60
CA ASP A 175 10.28 -5.09 -19.72
C ASP A 175 9.47 -6.17 -20.46
N ASP A 176 8.41 -6.73 -19.87
CA ASP A 176 7.56 -7.75 -20.50
C ASP A 176 6.15 -7.24 -20.81
N ILE A 177 5.38 -6.81 -19.80
CA ILE A 177 3.94 -6.51 -19.98
C ILE A 177 3.70 -5.21 -20.77
N ILE A 178 4.42 -4.13 -20.48
CA ILE A 178 4.29 -2.87 -21.23
C ILE A 178 4.68 -3.10 -22.71
N PRO A 179 5.83 -3.71 -23.04
CA PRO A 179 6.16 -4.03 -24.43
C PRO A 179 5.15 -4.95 -25.11
N LEU A 180 4.62 -5.96 -24.41
CA LEU A 180 3.53 -6.80 -24.92
C LEU A 180 2.30 -5.95 -25.29
N LEU A 181 1.86 -5.08 -24.38
CA LEU A 181 0.68 -4.24 -24.60
C LEU A 181 0.90 -3.25 -25.75
N GLU A 182 2.03 -2.53 -25.76
CA GLU A 182 2.33 -1.48 -26.72
C GLU A 182 2.65 -2.01 -28.13
N LYS A 183 3.50 -3.05 -28.21
CA LYS A 183 4.10 -3.49 -29.49
C LYS A 183 3.36 -4.67 -30.12
N HIS A 184 2.60 -5.42 -29.34
CA HIS A 184 1.94 -6.63 -29.83
C HIS A 184 0.41 -6.56 -29.74
N ILE A 185 -0.15 -6.19 -28.58
CA ILE A 185 -1.61 -6.19 -28.40
C ILE A 185 -2.26 -4.95 -29.05
N LEU A 186 -1.81 -3.75 -28.70
CA LEU A 186 -2.41 -2.50 -29.18
C LEU A 186 -2.44 -2.39 -30.71
N PRO A 187 -1.39 -2.78 -31.47
CA PRO A 187 -1.41 -2.74 -32.93
C PRO A 187 -2.38 -3.75 -33.58
N THR A 188 -2.80 -4.78 -32.85
CA THR A 188 -3.75 -5.79 -33.34
C THR A 188 -5.21 -5.45 -33.05
N CYS A 189 -5.46 -4.41 -32.25
CA CYS A 189 -6.82 -3.95 -31.96
C CYS A 189 -7.47 -3.37 -33.22
N ARG A 190 -8.75 -3.68 -33.44
CA ARG A 190 -9.48 -3.18 -34.61
C ARG A 190 -9.94 -1.74 -34.34
N VAL A 191 -10.14 -0.95 -35.39
CA VAL A 191 -10.62 0.43 -35.29
C VAL A 191 -11.94 0.53 -34.51
N LYS A 192 -12.82 -0.46 -34.64
CA LYS A 192 -14.11 -0.51 -33.92
C LYS A 192 -13.98 -0.79 -32.41
N ASP A 193 -12.82 -1.25 -31.94
CA ASP A 193 -12.58 -1.59 -30.54
C ASP A 193 -12.04 -0.36 -29.76
N GLU A 194 -12.59 0.84 -30.01
CA GLU A 194 -12.07 2.11 -29.49
C GLU A 194 -11.99 2.14 -27.96
N LEU A 195 -12.99 1.60 -27.26
CA LEU A 195 -12.99 1.52 -25.79
C LEU A 195 -11.90 0.59 -25.25
N LEU A 196 -11.62 -0.51 -25.95
CA LEU A 196 -10.53 -1.43 -25.59
C LEU A 196 -9.18 -0.75 -25.81
N VAL A 197 -9.00 -0.10 -26.97
CA VAL A 197 -7.80 0.68 -27.28
C VAL A 197 -7.56 1.76 -26.23
N SER A 198 -8.60 2.52 -25.87
CA SER A 198 -8.53 3.55 -24.82
C SER A 198 -8.17 2.94 -23.45
N SER A 199 -8.78 1.81 -23.08
CA SER A 199 -8.50 1.12 -21.82
C SER A 199 -7.05 0.62 -21.74
N ILE A 200 -6.54 0.04 -22.82
CA ILE A 200 -5.15 -0.43 -22.90
C ILE A 200 -4.18 0.76 -22.81
N LYS A 201 -4.45 1.86 -23.53
CA LYS A 201 -3.64 3.08 -23.46
C LYS A 201 -3.61 3.69 -22.05
N GLN A 202 -4.74 3.77 -21.38
CA GLN A 202 -4.81 4.23 -19.99
C GLN A 202 -4.01 3.32 -19.05
N TYR A 203 -4.07 1.99 -19.26
CA TYR A 203 -3.31 1.07 -18.43
C TYR A 203 -1.79 1.16 -18.66
N ILE A 204 -1.35 1.23 -19.91
CA ILE A 204 0.06 1.47 -20.26
C ILE A 204 0.55 2.77 -19.62
N ASP A 205 -0.24 3.84 -19.74
CA ASP A 205 0.10 5.13 -19.17
C ASP A 205 0.15 5.14 -17.63
N HIS A 206 -0.77 4.41 -16.99
CA HIS A 206 -0.78 4.22 -15.55
C HIS A 206 0.50 3.50 -15.09
N LEU A 207 0.85 2.39 -15.75
CA LEU A 207 2.09 1.65 -15.47
C LEU A 207 3.34 2.52 -15.69
N ASN A 208 3.38 3.30 -16.77
CA ASN A 208 4.45 4.28 -17.00
C ASN A 208 4.49 5.36 -15.90
N GLY A 209 3.35 5.72 -15.31
CA GLY A 209 3.26 6.58 -14.12
C GLY A 209 3.96 5.98 -12.91
N ILE A 210 3.63 4.73 -12.57
CA ILE A 210 4.27 3.99 -11.45
C ILE A 210 5.79 3.88 -11.67
N LEU A 211 6.22 3.73 -12.93
CA LEU A 211 7.63 3.63 -13.30
C LEU A 211 8.36 4.98 -13.34
N ASN A 212 7.67 6.11 -13.19
CA ASN A 212 8.17 7.47 -13.45
C ASN A 212 8.71 7.65 -14.88
N GLN A 213 8.04 7.02 -15.85
CA GLN A 213 8.42 6.95 -17.27
C GLN A 213 7.38 7.57 -18.22
N ARG A 214 6.37 8.29 -17.72
CA ARG A 214 5.45 9.00 -18.62
C ARG A 214 6.23 9.99 -19.46
N GLU A 215 6.05 9.94 -20.78
CA GLU A 215 6.76 10.83 -21.71
C GLU A 215 6.54 12.30 -21.40
N ILE A 216 5.33 12.65 -20.95
CA ILE A 216 4.98 14.02 -20.56
C ILE A 216 5.75 14.48 -19.32
N ASP A 217 5.94 13.57 -18.37
CA ASP A 217 6.74 13.82 -17.17
C ASP A 217 8.22 13.84 -17.51
N PHE A 218 8.69 13.10 -18.52
CA PHE A 218 10.10 13.09 -18.90
C PHE A 218 10.62 14.49 -19.24
N LYS A 219 9.86 15.25 -20.04
CA LYS A 219 10.24 16.63 -20.38
C LYS A 219 10.21 17.54 -19.15
N MET A 220 9.12 17.50 -18.38
CA MET A 220 8.99 18.28 -17.15
C MET A 220 10.10 17.95 -16.14
N ASN A 221 10.31 16.67 -15.84
CA ASN A 221 11.30 16.19 -14.89
C ASN A 221 12.71 16.54 -15.33
N LYS A 222 13.01 16.47 -16.62
CA LYS A 222 14.30 16.92 -17.16
C LYS A 222 14.50 18.41 -16.92
N GLU A 223 13.52 19.25 -17.27
CA GLU A 223 13.60 20.70 -17.04
C GLU A 223 13.75 21.03 -15.55
N LEU A 224 12.99 20.37 -14.67
CA LEU A 224 13.09 20.52 -13.22
C LEU A 224 14.48 20.09 -12.69
N THR A 225 15.01 18.98 -13.22
CA THR A 225 16.34 18.50 -12.88
C THR A 225 17.40 19.49 -13.33
N ASP A 226 17.32 19.98 -14.56
CA ASP A 226 18.28 20.94 -15.11
C ASP A 226 18.28 22.24 -14.28
N SER A 227 17.11 22.76 -13.91
CA SER A 227 16.99 23.93 -13.02
C SER A 227 17.58 23.68 -11.64
N LEU A 228 17.32 22.51 -11.04
CA LEU A 228 17.90 22.15 -9.73
C LEU A 228 19.43 22.03 -9.79
N LEU A 229 19.96 21.39 -10.85
CA LEU A 229 21.40 21.23 -11.05
C LEU A 229 22.10 22.57 -11.32
N GLU A 230 21.40 23.53 -11.92
CA GLU A 230 21.88 24.89 -12.12
C GLU A 230 21.92 25.69 -10.81
N GLU A 231 20.82 25.66 -10.03
CA GLU A 231 20.71 26.36 -8.75
C GLU A 231 21.74 25.85 -7.73
N LEU A 232 21.98 24.53 -7.69
CA LEU A 232 23.02 23.90 -6.86
C LEU A 232 24.42 24.00 -7.47
N GLU A 233 24.58 24.65 -8.62
CA GLU A 233 25.84 24.79 -9.36
C GLU A 233 26.54 23.45 -9.67
N ILE A 234 25.80 22.34 -9.70
CA ILE A 234 26.30 21.00 -10.02
C ILE A 234 26.69 20.94 -11.49
N ASN A 235 25.95 21.62 -12.36
CA ASN A 235 26.25 21.72 -13.78
C ASN A 235 27.57 22.45 -14.08
N LYS A 236 28.06 23.32 -13.17
CA LYS A 236 29.34 24.05 -13.30
C LYS A 236 30.57 23.18 -13.03
N ALA A 237 30.40 22.06 -12.32
CA ALA A 237 31.48 21.11 -12.08
C ALA A 237 31.83 20.37 -13.38
N THR A 238 33.11 20.31 -13.74
CA THR A 238 33.57 19.65 -14.97
C THR A 238 33.92 18.19 -14.75
N GLU A 239 34.38 17.84 -13.54
CA GLU A 239 34.78 16.48 -13.21
C GLU A 239 33.64 15.67 -12.58
N LYS A 240 33.58 14.37 -12.91
CA LYS A 240 32.53 13.47 -12.40
C LYS A 240 32.53 13.38 -10.86
N TYR A 241 33.71 13.32 -10.25
CA TYR A 241 33.84 13.19 -8.80
C TYR A 241 33.39 14.46 -8.07
N GLU A 242 33.68 15.63 -8.65
CA GLU A 242 33.20 16.91 -8.13
C GLU A 242 31.66 17.00 -8.17
N LYS A 243 31.03 16.59 -9.30
CA LYS A 243 29.56 16.50 -9.40
C LYS A 243 28.96 15.59 -8.33
N LEU A 244 29.52 14.40 -8.16
CA LEU A 244 29.07 13.44 -7.13
C LEU A 244 29.18 14.04 -5.73
N THR A 245 30.29 14.71 -5.43
CA THR A 245 30.52 15.36 -4.13
C THR A 245 29.48 16.45 -3.86
N LYS A 246 29.16 17.28 -4.86
CA LYS A 246 28.12 18.31 -4.71
C LYS A 246 26.73 17.71 -4.46
N VAL A 247 26.38 16.63 -5.17
CA VAL A 247 25.10 15.92 -4.96
C VAL A 247 25.05 15.30 -3.57
N ASP A 248 26.12 14.62 -3.14
CA ASP A 248 26.21 13.99 -1.81
C ASP A 248 26.09 15.03 -0.68
N ASN A 249 26.72 16.19 -0.83
CA ASN A 249 26.58 17.29 0.14
C ASN A 249 25.13 17.80 0.19
N ALA A 250 24.50 18.05 -0.95
CA ALA A 250 23.11 18.51 -1.00
C ALA A 250 22.14 17.50 -0.36
N LEU A 251 22.34 16.19 -0.60
CA LEU A 251 21.56 15.13 0.04
C LEU A 251 21.72 15.14 1.57
N LYS A 252 22.96 15.22 2.06
CA LYS A 252 23.25 15.29 3.50
C LYS A 252 22.62 16.51 4.17
N GLU A 253 22.65 17.66 3.51
CA GLU A 253 22.03 18.88 4.03
C GLU A 253 20.51 18.75 4.13
N ILE A 254 19.85 18.20 3.09
CA ILE A 254 18.42 17.91 3.11
C ILE A 254 18.08 16.90 4.21
N GLU A 255 18.86 15.83 4.35
CA GLU A 255 18.68 14.81 5.39
C GLU A 255 18.80 15.41 6.80
N ASN A 256 19.77 16.29 7.02
CA ASN A 256 19.95 16.97 8.30
C ASN A 256 18.72 17.85 8.64
N VAL A 257 18.26 18.68 7.69
CA VAL A 257 17.06 19.52 7.89
C VAL A 257 15.84 18.65 8.14
N ALA A 258 15.65 17.59 7.36
CA ALA A 258 14.55 16.65 7.54
C ALA A 258 14.58 15.96 8.91
N SER A 259 15.76 15.58 9.40
CA SER A 259 15.92 14.98 10.74
C SER A 259 15.52 15.95 11.83
N CYS A 260 15.99 17.20 11.78
CA CYS A 260 15.62 18.23 12.76
C CYS A 260 14.11 18.49 12.78
N LEU A 261 13.47 18.58 11.61
CA LEU A 261 12.02 18.79 11.52
C LEU A 261 11.23 17.58 12.06
N LYS A 262 11.70 16.36 11.78
CA LYS A 262 11.13 15.12 12.33
C LYS A 262 11.21 15.07 13.84
N GLU A 263 12.37 15.36 14.42
CA GLU A 263 12.55 15.42 15.87
C GLU A 263 11.65 16.47 16.52
N HIS A 264 11.52 17.65 15.91
CA HIS A 264 10.63 18.69 16.39
C HIS A 264 9.15 18.26 16.30
N TYR A 265 8.73 17.68 15.17
CA TYR A 265 7.39 17.14 15.00
C TYR A 265 7.06 16.08 16.07
N GLU A 266 7.96 15.14 16.31
CA GLU A 266 7.81 14.14 17.38
C GLU A 266 7.72 14.76 18.77
N SER A 267 8.49 15.83 19.03
CA SER A 267 8.39 16.57 20.29
C SER A 267 7.01 17.17 20.49
N VAL A 268 6.46 17.81 19.45
CA VAL A 268 5.12 18.40 19.48
C VAL A 268 4.04 17.32 19.67
N ILE A 269 4.15 16.18 18.98
CA ILE A 269 3.20 15.07 19.18
C ILE A 269 3.29 14.51 20.61
N LYS A 270 4.49 14.41 21.21
CA LYS A 270 4.63 13.97 22.61
C LYS A 270 3.97 14.95 23.59
N GLU A 271 4.07 16.25 23.34
CA GLU A 271 3.36 17.27 24.11
C GLU A 271 1.84 17.10 24.01
N GLU A 272 1.32 16.92 22.79
CA GLU A 272 -0.10 16.64 22.55
C GLU A 272 -0.58 15.36 23.25
N LEU A 273 0.17 14.25 23.17
CA LEU A 273 -0.16 13.01 23.87
C LEU A 273 -0.22 13.20 25.40
N SER A 274 0.67 14.04 25.95
CA SER A 274 0.67 14.41 27.38
C SER A 274 -0.59 15.21 27.74
N ASP A 275 -1.00 16.14 26.90
CA ASP A 275 -2.20 16.95 27.11
C ASP A 275 -3.47 16.13 26.94
N TRP A 276 -3.53 15.21 25.97
CA TRP A 276 -4.62 14.25 25.85
C TRP A 276 -4.71 13.37 27.09
N LYS A 277 -3.59 12.85 27.60
CA LYS A 277 -3.56 12.08 28.85
C LYS A 277 -4.14 12.86 30.03
N LYS A 278 -3.80 14.15 30.19
CA LYS A 278 -4.39 15.01 31.22
C LYS A 278 -5.90 15.18 31.01
N LYS A 279 -6.33 15.43 29.77
CA LYS A 279 -7.74 15.63 29.41
C LYS A 279 -8.58 14.38 29.70
N ILE A 280 -8.11 13.21 29.28
CA ILE A 280 -8.79 11.92 29.51
C ILE A 280 -8.94 11.65 31.01
N LYS A 281 -7.87 11.86 31.80
CA LYS A 281 -7.93 11.67 33.26
C LYS A 281 -8.89 12.64 33.94
N SER A 282 -8.99 13.88 33.44
CA SER A 282 -9.94 14.87 33.96
C SER A 282 -11.39 14.52 33.63
N ASP A 283 -11.67 14.13 32.39
CA ASP A 283 -13.03 13.83 31.91
C ASP A 283 -13.57 12.50 32.49
N PHE A 284 -12.70 11.55 32.81
CA PHE A 284 -13.06 10.22 33.32
C PHE A 284 -12.39 9.90 34.66
N ILE A 285 -12.55 10.81 35.64
CA ILE A 285 -11.86 10.75 36.94
C ILE A 285 -12.04 9.43 37.72
N ASN A 286 -13.16 8.74 37.53
CA ASN A 286 -13.51 7.49 38.22
C ASN A 286 -13.25 6.24 37.37
N LYS A 287 -12.44 6.34 36.30
CA LYS A 287 -12.11 5.21 35.43
C LYS A 287 -10.61 4.93 35.48
N ASP A 288 -10.27 3.65 35.38
CA ASP A 288 -8.88 3.22 35.32
C ASP A 288 -8.24 3.69 34.01
N PHE A 289 -7.11 4.36 34.10
CA PHE A 289 -6.39 4.88 32.94
C PHE A 289 -5.39 3.83 32.41
N VAL A 290 -5.35 3.65 31.10
CA VAL A 290 -4.40 2.76 30.42
C VAL A 290 -3.57 3.54 29.42
N SER A 291 -2.26 3.31 29.40
CA SER A 291 -1.38 3.92 28.40
C SER A 291 -0.02 3.24 28.30
N ASN A 292 0.63 3.38 27.16
CA ASN A 292 2.03 3.01 26.96
C ASN A 292 2.92 4.20 26.53
N ILE A 293 2.44 5.44 26.61
CA ILE A 293 3.18 6.60 26.08
C ILE A 293 4.44 6.94 26.89
N ASP A 294 4.49 6.55 28.17
CA ASP A 294 5.64 6.79 29.05
C ASP A 294 6.70 5.66 29.00
N ASP A 295 6.44 4.58 28.24
CA ASP A 295 7.38 3.47 28.14
C ASP A 295 8.61 3.87 27.30
N THR A 296 9.78 3.90 27.94
CA THR A 296 11.06 4.35 27.34
C THR A 296 11.68 3.34 26.36
N LYS A 297 11.05 2.20 26.14
CA LYS A 297 11.51 1.20 25.15
C LYS A 297 10.86 1.53 23.82
N ASN A 298 11.66 1.71 22.76
CA ASN A 298 11.26 1.91 21.36
C ASN A 298 10.00 1.10 20.96
N LYS A 299 8.82 1.65 21.25
CA LYS A 299 7.54 1.07 20.83
C LYS A 299 7.18 1.71 19.52
N LYS A 300 6.89 0.86 18.54
CA LYS A 300 6.41 1.31 17.24
C LYS A 300 5.06 2.02 17.39
N TYR A 301 4.20 1.57 18.31
CA TYR A 301 2.82 2.05 18.47
C TYR A 301 2.54 2.68 19.83
N PHE A 302 1.54 3.55 19.88
CA PHE A 302 1.07 4.26 21.07
C PHE A 302 -0.40 3.96 21.35
N TYR A 303 -0.78 3.94 22.62
CA TYR A 303 -2.16 3.99 23.05
C TYR A 303 -2.32 4.76 24.37
N LEU A 304 -3.47 5.38 24.52
CA LEU A 304 -3.93 6.04 25.73
C LEU A 304 -5.45 5.93 25.81
N GLY A 305 -5.98 5.65 26.99
CA GLY A 305 -7.41 5.40 27.11
C GLY A 305 -7.88 5.14 28.52
N ILE A 306 -9.11 4.66 28.60
CA ILE A 306 -9.74 4.20 29.83
C ILE A 306 -10.09 2.73 29.72
N LYS A 307 -10.02 2.06 30.85
CA LYS A 307 -10.46 0.68 31.03
C LYS A 307 -11.89 0.67 31.56
N LEU A 308 -12.68 -0.25 31.01
CA LEU A 308 -14.08 -0.49 31.30
C LEU A 308 -14.31 -1.98 31.54
N GLU A 309 -15.45 -2.30 32.14
CA GLU A 309 -15.86 -3.67 32.42
C GLU A 309 -17.30 -3.86 31.97
N TYR A 310 -17.59 -5.01 31.38
CA TYR A 310 -18.94 -5.43 31.05
C TYR A 310 -19.09 -6.92 31.33
N LYS A 311 -20.06 -7.29 32.20
CA LYS A 311 -20.28 -8.67 32.68
C LYS A 311 -18.98 -9.35 33.15
N GLU A 312 -18.22 -8.68 34.02
CA GLU A 312 -16.94 -9.16 34.57
C GLU A 312 -15.82 -9.35 33.52
N VAL A 313 -16.01 -8.87 32.29
CA VAL A 313 -15.00 -8.88 31.23
C VAL A 313 -14.45 -7.48 31.02
N GLU A 314 -13.14 -7.36 31.18
CA GLU A 314 -12.40 -6.12 30.99
C GLU A 314 -12.16 -5.81 29.50
N PHE A 315 -12.31 -4.55 29.14
CA PHE A 315 -11.89 -4.01 27.84
C PHE A 315 -11.45 -2.55 27.98
N SER A 316 -10.79 -2.00 26.96
CA SER A 316 -10.39 -0.59 26.96
C SER A 316 -11.07 0.18 25.84
N CYS A 317 -11.41 1.44 26.09
CA CYS A 317 -11.60 2.42 25.04
C CYS A 317 -10.34 3.27 24.95
N SER A 318 -9.69 3.29 23.78
CA SER A 318 -8.40 3.95 23.62
C SER A 318 -8.29 4.73 22.32
N ILE A 319 -7.47 5.77 22.34
CA ILE A 319 -6.80 6.34 21.18
C ILE A 319 -5.54 5.50 20.91
N GLY A 320 -5.23 5.24 19.64
CA GLY A 320 -4.03 4.55 19.18
C GLY A 320 -3.37 5.25 18.01
N MET A 321 -2.05 5.07 17.88
CA MET A 321 -1.23 5.50 16.74
C MET A 321 -0.22 4.40 16.41
N ASP A 322 -0.02 4.11 15.13
CA ASP A 322 0.91 3.05 14.69
C ASP A 322 2.37 3.49 14.73
N ASP A 323 2.63 4.80 14.68
CA ASP A 323 3.86 5.56 14.99
C ASP A 323 3.52 7.06 15.13
N TYR A 324 4.51 7.94 15.34
CA TYR A 324 4.26 9.39 15.50
C TYR A 324 3.74 10.08 14.23
N TYR A 325 3.92 9.49 13.05
CA TYR A 325 3.58 10.07 11.75
C TYR A 325 2.28 9.50 11.17
N SER A 326 1.72 8.48 11.81
CA SER A 326 0.50 7.79 11.40
C SER A 326 -0.75 8.56 11.80
N GLU A 327 -1.81 8.45 10.99
CA GLU A 327 -3.13 8.93 11.39
C GLU A 327 -3.61 8.21 12.65
N PRO A 328 -4.07 8.95 13.69
CA PRO A 328 -4.55 8.35 14.90
C PRO A 328 -5.91 7.67 14.67
N TYR A 329 -6.22 6.73 15.55
CA TYR A 329 -7.49 6.03 15.56
C TYR A 329 -8.00 5.89 16.98
N TYR A 330 -9.30 5.65 17.13
CA TYR A 330 -9.92 5.39 18.43
C TYR A 330 -10.94 4.27 18.34
N GLY A 331 -11.29 3.69 19.49
CA GLY A 331 -12.29 2.63 19.55
C GLY A 331 -12.10 1.70 20.74
N ILE A 332 -12.60 0.48 20.60
CA ILE A 332 -12.61 -0.57 21.64
C ILE A 332 -11.49 -1.55 21.37
N THR A 333 -10.63 -1.76 22.36
CA THR A 333 -9.41 -2.55 22.25
C THR A 333 -9.18 -3.41 23.47
N VAL A 334 -8.43 -4.48 23.29
CA VAL A 334 -7.87 -5.30 24.37
C VAL A 334 -6.57 -4.71 24.92
N ARG A 335 -6.02 -3.66 24.31
CA ARG A 335 -4.75 -3.05 24.74
C ARG A 335 -4.87 -2.42 26.12
N GLY A 336 -3.85 -2.65 26.95
CA GLY A 336 -3.86 -2.20 28.34
C GLY A 336 -4.77 -3.03 29.26
N CYS A 337 -5.41 -4.07 28.73
CA CYS A 337 -6.16 -5.02 29.52
C CYS A 337 -5.25 -6.10 30.14
N SER A 338 -5.72 -6.73 31.22
CA SER A 338 -5.05 -7.85 31.89
C SER A 338 -4.85 -9.05 30.96
N LYS A 339 -5.85 -9.34 30.12
CA LYS A 339 -5.77 -10.28 29.00
C LYS A 339 -5.92 -9.52 27.71
N GLU A 340 -4.89 -9.58 26.89
CA GLU A 340 -4.76 -8.79 25.68
C GLU A 340 -5.30 -9.57 24.45
N GLU A 341 -6.42 -10.28 24.65
CA GLU A 341 -7.10 -11.20 23.72
C GLU A 341 -8.60 -10.90 23.65
N LYS A 342 -9.22 -11.08 22.48
CA LYS A 342 -10.65 -10.81 22.30
C LYS A 342 -11.52 -11.79 23.09
N ASN A 343 -12.65 -11.30 23.60
CA ASN A 343 -13.65 -12.06 24.34
C ASN A 343 -15.02 -11.93 23.66
N GLU A 344 -15.68 -13.07 23.45
CA GLU A 344 -17.00 -13.15 22.80
C GLU A 344 -18.06 -12.26 23.47
N THR A 345 -18.00 -12.10 24.80
CA THR A 345 -18.92 -11.23 25.56
C THR A 345 -18.84 -9.77 25.12
N ILE A 346 -17.63 -9.30 24.82
CA ILE A 346 -17.41 -7.94 24.32
C ILE A 346 -17.77 -7.87 22.84
N GLU A 347 -17.48 -8.91 22.06
CA GLU A 347 -17.91 -8.98 20.65
C GLU A 347 -19.44 -8.96 20.49
N GLU A 348 -20.19 -9.51 21.44
CA GLU A 348 -21.64 -9.38 21.49
C GLU A 348 -22.07 -7.97 21.90
N PHE A 349 -21.48 -7.42 22.97
CA PHE A 349 -21.75 -6.07 23.45
C PHE A 349 -21.62 -4.99 22.36
N ILE A 350 -20.55 -5.06 21.56
CA ILE A 350 -20.30 -4.06 20.51
C ILE A 350 -21.31 -4.11 19.35
N LYS A 351 -21.95 -5.27 19.09
CA LYS A 351 -22.93 -5.40 18.01
C LYS A 351 -24.17 -4.53 18.24
N ASP A 352 -24.48 -4.25 19.51
CA ASP A 352 -25.63 -3.43 19.93
C ASP A 352 -25.34 -1.92 19.92
N ILE A 353 -24.09 -1.52 19.60
CA ILE A 353 -23.66 -0.11 19.56
C ILE A 353 -23.76 0.40 18.12
N ALA A 354 -24.88 1.06 17.79
CA ALA A 354 -25.14 1.58 16.45
C ALA A 354 -24.07 2.57 15.94
N GLU A 355 -23.38 3.29 16.85
CA GLU A 355 -22.29 4.20 16.51
C GLU A 355 -21.03 3.52 15.95
N LEU A 356 -20.88 2.20 16.13
CA LEU A 356 -19.75 1.44 15.59
C LEU A 356 -19.92 1.10 14.11
N LYS A 357 -21.02 1.51 13.48
CA LYS A 357 -21.23 1.30 12.04
C LYS A 357 -20.12 1.96 11.22
N GLY A 358 -19.36 1.15 10.50
CA GLY A 358 -18.24 1.61 9.66
C GLY A 358 -16.90 1.65 10.39
N PHE A 359 -16.82 1.22 11.64
CA PHE A 359 -15.54 0.95 12.31
C PHE A 359 -14.91 -0.31 11.71
N GLY A 360 -13.59 -0.32 11.59
CA GLY A 360 -12.82 -1.50 11.22
C GLY A 360 -12.54 -2.40 12.43
N GLU A 361 -12.05 -3.62 12.18
CA GLU A 361 -11.66 -4.56 13.22
C GLU A 361 -10.24 -5.09 12.99
N SER A 362 -9.55 -5.49 14.05
CA SER A 362 -8.25 -6.17 13.94
C SER A 362 -8.06 -7.18 15.07
N HIS A 363 -6.94 -7.89 15.08
CA HIS A 363 -6.62 -8.86 16.13
C HIS A 363 -6.65 -8.24 17.54
N ARG A 364 -6.28 -6.96 17.70
CA ARG A 364 -6.26 -6.27 19.01
C ARG A 364 -7.33 -5.18 19.17
N TRP A 365 -8.17 -4.97 18.16
CA TRP A 365 -9.25 -3.98 18.20
C TRP A 365 -10.58 -4.64 17.88
N TYR A 366 -11.50 -4.58 18.82
CA TYR A 366 -12.89 -5.00 18.62
C TYR A 366 -13.56 -4.12 17.58
N ALA A 367 -13.34 -2.81 17.67
CA ALA A 367 -13.76 -1.84 16.68
C ALA A 367 -12.82 -0.63 16.74
N TYR A 368 -12.39 -0.09 15.60
CA TYR A 368 -11.59 1.14 15.52
C TYR A 368 -11.98 2.02 14.34
N ARG A 369 -11.76 3.33 14.47
CA ARG A 369 -11.95 4.30 13.40
C ARG A 369 -10.75 5.24 13.33
N ARG A 370 -10.17 5.41 12.14
CA ARG A 370 -9.14 6.42 11.86
C ARG A 370 -9.76 7.80 11.73
N THR A 371 -9.07 8.82 12.21
CA THR A 371 -9.46 10.23 12.07
C THR A 371 -8.22 11.13 12.07
N LYS A 372 -8.42 12.43 11.85
CA LYS A 372 -7.34 13.43 11.84
C LYS A 372 -6.86 13.75 13.26
N LEU A 373 -5.60 14.13 13.38
CA LEU A 373 -4.96 14.54 14.64
C LEU A 373 -5.74 15.62 15.40
N GLU A 374 -6.23 16.63 14.67
CA GLU A 374 -7.01 17.75 15.23
C GLU A 374 -8.37 17.33 15.83
N ASN A 375 -8.93 16.19 15.41
CA ASN A 375 -10.26 15.75 15.80
C ASN A 375 -10.25 14.60 16.82
N VAL A 376 -9.18 13.80 16.84
CA VAL A 376 -9.19 12.49 17.50
C VAL A 376 -9.56 12.56 18.98
N ILE A 377 -9.04 13.54 19.72
CA ILE A 377 -9.33 13.64 21.15
C ILE A 377 -10.79 13.96 21.40
N THR A 378 -11.41 14.85 20.60
CA THR A 378 -12.82 15.22 20.75
C THR A 378 -13.73 14.05 20.40
N GLU A 379 -13.48 13.41 19.25
CA GLU A 379 -14.25 12.24 18.81
C GLU A 379 -14.13 11.08 19.80
N TYR A 380 -12.92 10.82 20.32
CA TYR A 380 -12.67 9.79 21.32
C TYR A 380 -13.46 10.05 22.62
N LEU A 381 -13.47 11.29 23.13
CA LEU A 381 -14.18 11.61 24.37
C LEU A 381 -15.69 11.41 24.21
N GLU A 382 -16.26 11.84 23.09
CA GLU A 382 -17.67 11.59 22.76
C GLU A 382 -17.97 10.09 22.64
N PHE A 383 -17.10 9.36 21.96
CA PHE A 383 -17.18 7.92 21.82
C PHE A 383 -17.19 7.20 23.17
N CYS A 384 -16.25 7.53 24.06
CA CYS A 384 -16.15 6.93 25.39
C CYS A 384 -17.40 7.16 26.24
N ARG A 385 -17.98 8.37 26.22
CA ARG A 385 -19.20 8.66 26.97
C ARG A 385 -20.35 7.75 26.56
N LYS A 386 -20.53 7.54 25.25
CA LYS A 386 -21.56 6.65 24.71
C LYS A 386 -21.32 5.19 25.06
N VAL A 387 -20.07 4.71 24.98
CA VAL A 387 -19.76 3.34 25.39
C VAL A 387 -20.03 3.16 26.89
N ILE A 388 -19.65 4.12 27.73
CA ILE A 388 -19.92 4.09 29.17
C ILE A 388 -21.42 3.99 29.45
N GLU A 389 -22.26 4.79 28.78
CA GLU A 389 -23.73 4.71 28.92
C GLU A 389 -24.28 3.30 28.64
N LYS A 390 -23.65 2.55 27.74
CA LYS A 390 -24.06 1.17 27.40
C LYS A 390 -23.49 0.13 28.36
N THR A 391 -22.43 0.43 29.10
CA THR A 391 -21.84 -0.49 30.09
C THR A 391 -22.59 -0.54 31.43
N VAL A 392 -23.39 0.47 31.74
CA VAL A 392 -24.20 0.48 32.96
C VAL A 392 -25.43 -0.42 32.76
N PRO A 393 -25.71 -1.38 33.66
CA PRO A 393 -26.93 -2.18 33.59
C PRO A 393 -28.16 -1.26 33.62
N LEU A 394 -29.14 -1.51 32.75
CA LEU A 394 -30.49 -1.00 32.92
C LEU A 394 -31.08 -1.58 34.21
N GLU A 395 -30.85 -0.94 35.35
CA GLU A 395 -31.54 -1.29 36.59
C GLU A 395 -33.04 -1.00 36.43
N CYS A 396 -33.84 -2.05 36.67
CA CYS A 396 -35.28 -2.09 36.93
C CYS A 396 -36.04 -0.75 36.85
N THR A 397 -36.67 -0.49 35.71
CA THR A 397 -38.01 0.13 35.76
C THR A 397 -39.02 -0.98 36.08
N THR A 398 -38.99 -1.47 37.32
CA THR A 398 -40.14 -2.17 37.87
C THR A 398 -41.23 -1.14 38.07
N SER A 399 -42.28 -1.30 37.27
CA SER A 399 -43.62 -0.82 37.53
C SER A 399 -43.99 -0.93 39.00
N GLU A 400 -44.08 0.21 39.69
CA GLU A 400 -45.02 0.32 40.82
C GLU A 400 -46.39 0.72 40.26
N GLN A 401 -47.39 0.10 40.88
CA GLN A 401 -48.78 -0.11 40.44
C GLN A 401 -49.64 1.15 40.35
#